data_AF-A0A7S2CVC6-F1
#
_entry.id   AF-A0A7S2CVC6-F1
#
_cell.length_a   1.000
_cell.length_b   1.000
_cell.length_c   1.000
_cell.angle_alpha   90.00
_cell.angle_beta   90.00
_cell.angle_gamma   90.00
#
_symmetry.space_group_name_H-M   'P 1'
#
loop_
_entity.id
_entity.type
_entity.pdbx_description
1 polymer ?
#
loop_
_entity_poly.entity_id
_entity_poly.type
_entity_poly.pdbx_seq_one_letter_code
_entity_poly.pdbx_strand_id
1 'polypeptide(L)'
;SESPPISRSDILVRKLETTVSDVKEAAQKQQRDLSRELEPVVTNNMTPGYTAATSEAGTGSHRRRVALLENHVKSSAPAMFNEAVGGVVQKLDAIRSSIGKKLEADVVEGTLGALTTAYTPLWDEVGAEARAVRQQLAPKVRSILLEAANAVRRLKGDSGDAAGQGRDT
;
A
#
# COMPACT_ATOMS: atom_id res chain seq x y z
N SER A 1 -25.78 -18.45 -0.40
CA SER A 1 -24.41 -18.37 -0.91
C SER A 1 -23.67 -17.42 -0.01
N GLU A 2 -23.05 -17.96 1.04
CA GLU A 2 -22.43 -17.17 2.11
C GLU A 2 -20.93 -17.14 1.81
N SER A 3 -20.41 -15.96 1.47
CA SER A 3 -18.99 -15.80 1.13
C SER A 3 -18.12 -16.10 2.35
N PRO A 4 -16.98 -16.80 2.17
CA PRO A 4 -16.10 -17.13 3.28
C PRO A 4 -15.53 -15.86 3.94
N PRO A 5 -15.26 -15.91 5.27
CA PRO A 5 -14.68 -14.78 5.98
C PRO A 5 -13.30 -14.45 5.39
N ILE A 6 -13.14 -13.21 4.95
CA ILE A 6 -11.88 -12.69 4.37
C ILE A 6 -10.77 -12.90 5.41
N SER A 7 -9.71 -13.64 5.06
CA SER A 7 -8.59 -13.88 5.97
C SER A 7 -7.86 -12.56 6.23
N ARG A 8 -7.34 -12.36 7.45
CA ARG A 8 -6.52 -11.17 7.81
C ARG A 8 -5.34 -10.97 6.85
N SER A 9 -4.78 -12.06 6.32
CA SER A 9 -3.76 -12.03 5.27
C SER A 9 -4.25 -11.33 4.00
N ASP A 10 -5.49 -11.60 3.59
CA ASP A 10 -6.08 -11.09 2.36
C ASP A 10 -6.36 -9.59 2.47
N ILE A 11 -6.65 -9.10 3.68
CA ILE A 11 -6.79 -7.66 3.96
C ILE A 11 -5.46 -6.94 3.77
N LEU A 12 -4.36 -7.51 4.29
CA LEU A 12 -3.03 -6.93 4.16
C LEU A 12 -2.52 -6.93 2.72
N VAL A 13 -2.75 -8.04 2.00
CA VAL A 13 -2.40 -8.15 0.58
C VAL A 13 -3.18 -7.13 -0.25
N ARG A 14 -4.49 -7.01 -0.03
CA ARG A 14 -5.30 -5.97 -0.71
C ARG A 14 -4.82 -4.56 -0.39
N LYS A 15 -4.45 -4.28 0.87
CA LYS A 15 -3.91 -2.96 1.26
C LYS A 15 -2.59 -2.65 0.55
N LEU A 16 -1.72 -3.66 0.40
CA LEU A 16 -0.48 -3.54 -0.37
C LEU A 16 -0.77 -3.28 -1.86
N GLU A 17 -1.69 -4.04 -2.46
CA GLU A 17 -2.08 -3.87 -3.87
C GLU A 17 -2.63 -2.47 -4.15
N THR A 18 -3.52 -1.96 -3.29
CA THR A 18 -4.03 -0.58 -3.39
C THR A 18 -2.89 0.43 -3.27
N THR A 19 -1.99 0.25 -2.30
CA THR A 19 -0.86 1.16 -2.10
C THR A 19 0.06 1.17 -3.32
N VAL A 20 0.36 0.01 -3.91
CA VAL A 20 1.16 -0.10 -5.14
C VAL A 20 0.46 0.59 -6.32
N SER A 21 -0.86 0.46 -6.44
CA SER A 21 -1.63 1.14 -7.47
C SER A 21 -1.54 2.67 -7.33
N ASP A 22 -1.78 3.20 -6.13
CA ASP A 22 -1.69 4.64 -5.84
C ASP A 22 -0.30 5.20 -6.18
N VAL A 23 0.74 4.42 -5.86
CA VAL A 23 2.14 4.78 -6.15
C VAL A 23 2.40 4.85 -7.65
N LYS A 24 1.86 3.88 -8.41
CA LYS A 24 1.98 3.87 -9.87
C LYS A 24 1.27 5.08 -10.49
N GLU A 25 0.08 5.42 -10.02
CA GLU A 25 -0.66 6.60 -10.49
C GLU A 25 0.08 7.90 -10.18
N ALA A 26 0.60 8.04 -8.96
CA ALA A 26 1.39 9.19 -8.56
C ALA A 26 2.65 9.34 -9.43
N ALA A 27 3.36 8.25 -9.70
CA ALA A 27 4.54 8.24 -10.57
C ALA A 27 4.20 8.67 -12.01
N GLN A 28 3.11 8.16 -12.58
CA GLN A 28 2.65 8.52 -13.92
C GLN A 28 2.24 9.99 -14.01
N LYS A 29 1.54 10.51 -13.00
CA LYS A 29 1.19 11.93 -12.91
C LYS A 29 2.44 12.81 -12.88
N GLN A 30 3.39 12.48 -12.01
CA GLN A 30 4.62 13.26 -11.91
C GLN A 30 5.43 13.22 -13.20
N GLN A 31 5.50 12.07 -13.89
CA GLN A 31 6.16 11.95 -15.19
C GLN A 31 5.55 12.91 -16.22
N ARG A 32 4.21 13.03 -16.26
CA ARG A 32 3.52 13.97 -17.16
C ARG A 32 3.81 15.43 -16.82
N ASP A 33 3.74 15.77 -15.54
CA ASP A 33 4.01 17.14 -15.07
C ASP A 33 5.45 17.55 -15.36
N LEU A 34 6.37 16.59 -15.22
CA LEU A 34 7.77 16.77 -15.56
C LEU A 34 7.99 17.04 -17.05
N SER A 35 7.36 16.25 -17.95
CA SER A 35 7.45 16.49 -19.38
C SER A 35 6.96 17.89 -19.78
N ARG A 36 5.99 18.45 -19.03
CA ARG A 36 5.47 19.80 -19.24
C ARG A 36 6.40 20.91 -18.75
N GLU A 37 7.30 20.62 -17.82
CA GLU A 37 8.26 21.60 -17.28
C GLU A 37 9.55 21.72 -18.11
N LEU A 38 9.85 20.75 -18.96
CA LEU A 38 11.03 20.80 -19.84
C LEU A 38 10.95 21.96 -20.84
N GLU A 39 9.79 22.15 -21.46
CA GLU A 39 9.56 23.18 -22.47
C GLU A 39 9.80 24.61 -21.94
N PRO A 40 9.25 25.02 -20.78
CA PRO A 40 9.53 26.36 -20.23
C PRO A 40 10.99 26.54 -19.82
N VAL A 41 11.67 25.51 -19.29
CA VAL A 41 13.11 25.60 -18.96
C VAL A 41 13.94 25.89 -20.21
N VAL A 42 13.69 25.16 -21.30
CA VAL A 42 14.39 25.36 -22.57
C VAL A 42 14.05 26.71 -23.18
N THR A 43 12.76 27.10 -23.17
CA THR A 43 12.30 28.36 -23.76
C THR A 43 12.90 29.58 -23.05
N ASN A 44 12.92 29.57 -21.71
CA ASN A 44 13.48 30.66 -20.91
C ASN A 44 14.98 30.82 -21.20
N ASN A 45 15.72 29.72 -21.22
CA ASN A 45 17.17 29.73 -21.49
C ASN A 45 17.52 30.07 -22.94
N MET A 46 16.64 29.80 -23.91
CA MET A 46 16.84 30.13 -25.33
C MET A 46 16.50 31.58 -25.66
N THR A 47 15.64 32.23 -24.87
CA THR A 47 15.19 33.61 -25.11
C THR A 47 16.34 34.60 -25.34
N PRO A 48 17.40 34.64 -24.51
CA PRO A 48 18.53 35.56 -24.73
C PRO A 48 19.25 35.33 -26.06
N GLY A 49 19.42 34.07 -26.48
CA GLY A 49 20.03 33.72 -27.76
C GLY A 49 19.20 34.20 -28.94
N TYR A 50 17.87 34.03 -28.87
CA TYR A 50 16.97 34.59 -29.86
C TYR A 50 16.99 36.11 -29.87
N THR A 51 16.95 36.79 -28.72
CA THR A 51 17.02 38.25 -28.66
C THR A 51 18.30 38.80 -29.30
N ALA A 52 19.45 38.18 -29.01
CA ALA A 52 20.73 38.55 -29.60
C ALA A 52 20.74 38.35 -31.13
N ALA A 53 20.26 37.19 -31.60
CA ALA A 53 20.15 36.93 -33.04
C ALA A 53 19.14 37.86 -33.73
N THR A 54 18.02 38.19 -33.09
CA THR A 54 16.99 39.04 -33.74
C THR A 54 17.45 40.49 -33.86
N SER A 55 18.41 40.91 -33.04
CA SER A 55 19.01 42.26 -33.06
C SER A 55 20.04 42.46 -34.18
N GLU A 56 20.48 41.40 -34.85
CA GLU A 56 21.44 41.49 -35.97
C GLU A 56 20.80 41.97 -37.26
N ALA A 57 21.41 42.99 -37.88
CA ALA A 57 20.95 43.60 -39.12
C ALA A 57 22.09 43.85 -40.12
N GLY A 58 21.72 44.18 -41.37
CA GLY A 58 22.66 44.53 -42.44
C GLY A 58 23.21 43.33 -43.24
N THR A 59 24.17 43.61 -44.11
CA THR A 59 24.79 42.61 -45.01
C THR A 59 25.52 41.55 -44.19
N GLY A 60 25.29 40.27 -44.51
CA GLY A 60 25.84 39.13 -43.76
C GLY A 60 25.15 38.84 -42.41
N SER A 61 24.08 39.56 -42.07
CA SER A 61 23.31 39.35 -40.83
C SER A 61 22.83 37.91 -40.68
N HIS A 62 22.39 37.26 -41.75
CA HIS A 62 21.95 35.86 -41.67
C HIS A 62 23.04 34.94 -41.09
N ARG A 63 24.28 35.05 -41.58
CA ARG A 63 25.40 34.25 -41.08
C ARG A 63 25.76 34.57 -39.63
N ARG A 64 25.70 35.86 -39.25
CA ARG A 64 25.95 36.29 -37.87
C ARG A 64 24.86 35.82 -36.91
N ARG A 65 23.59 35.85 -37.32
CA ARG A 65 22.44 35.32 -36.57
C ARG A 65 22.59 33.84 -36.26
N VAL A 66 22.94 33.05 -37.27
CA VAL A 66 23.18 31.61 -37.10
C VAL A 66 24.35 31.39 -36.13
N ALA A 67 25.47 32.10 -36.32
CA ALA A 67 26.63 31.96 -35.43
C ALA A 67 26.31 32.33 -33.97
N LEU A 68 25.54 33.41 -33.73
CA LEU A 68 25.11 33.79 -32.39
C LEU A 68 24.23 32.71 -31.75
N LEU A 69 23.27 32.17 -32.50
CA LEU A 69 22.38 31.14 -31.98
C LEU A 69 23.13 29.83 -31.69
N GLU A 70 24.02 29.40 -32.60
CA GLU A 70 24.85 28.21 -32.41
C GLU A 70 25.79 28.35 -31.21
N ASN A 71 26.43 29.51 -31.05
CA ASN A 71 27.31 29.78 -29.91
C ASN A 71 26.51 29.81 -28.60
N HIS A 72 25.33 30.43 -28.61
CA HIS A 72 24.43 30.45 -27.46
C HIS A 72 24.07 29.02 -27.07
N VAL A 73 23.50 28.23 -27.99
CA VAL A 73 23.10 26.83 -27.75
C VAL A 73 24.27 25.99 -27.23
N LYS A 74 25.47 26.11 -27.83
CA LYS A 74 26.65 25.37 -27.35
C LYS A 74 27.00 25.70 -25.90
N SER A 75 26.87 26.96 -25.49
CA SER A 75 27.18 27.40 -24.13
C SER A 75 26.07 27.10 -23.12
N SER A 76 24.80 27.16 -23.54
CA SER A 76 23.65 27.06 -22.64
C SER A 76 23.03 25.67 -22.59
N ALA A 77 23.26 24.80 -23.58
CA ALA A 77 22.70 23.45 -23.61
C ALA A 77 23.04 22.60 -22.37
N PRO A 78 24.27 22.59 -21.83
CA PRO A 78 24.57 21.85 -20.61
C PRO A 78 23.80 22.38 -19.40
N ALA A 79 23.66 23.69 -19.28
CA ALA A 79 22.90 24.32 -18.19
C ALA A 79 21.41 24.02 -18.29
N MET A 80 20.82 24.16 -19.49
CA MET A 80 19.43 23.78 -19.77
C MET A 80 19.15 22.31 -19.43
N PHE A 81 20.06 21.42 -19.82
CA PHE A 81 19.93 19.99 -19.54
C PHE A 81 20.01 19.71 -18.04
N ASN A 82 21.01 20.27 -17.34
CA ASN A 82 21.18 20.06 -15.91
C ASN A 82 20.05 20.64 -15.08
N GLU A 83 19.50 21.80 -15.46
CA GLU A 83 18.36 22.42 -14.79
C GLU A 83 17.10 21.56 -14.96
N ALA A 84 16.81 21.16 -16.21
CA ALA A 84 15.71 20.26 -16.52
C ALA A 84 15.84 18.94 -15.76
N VAL A 85 16.96 18.24 -15.90
CA VAL A 85 17.21 16.93 -15.27
C VAL A 85 17.29 17.03 -13.75
N GLY A 86 17.84 18.10 -13.21
CA GLY A 86 17.90 18.35 -11.76
C GLY A 86 16.50 18.38 -11.14
N GLY A 87 15.56 19.07 -11.79
CA GLY A 87 14.15 19.06 -11.38
C GLY A 87 13.53 17.66 -11.45
N VAL A 88 13.86 16.88 -12.48
CA VAL A 88 13.44 15.47 -12.61
C VAL A 88 13.92 14.63 -11.43
N VAL A 89 15.21 14.66 -11.17
CA VAL A 89 15.84 13.80 -10.16
C VAL A 89 15.29 14.14 -8.77
N GLN A 90 15.16 15.42 -8.42
CA GLN A 90 14.58 15.84 -7.15
C GLN A 90 13.14 15.36 -6.97
N LYS A 91 12.31 15.45 -8.03
CA LYS A 91 10.92 14.97 -7.98
C LYS A 91 10.85 13.45 -7.85
N LEU A 92 11.71 12.71 -8.55
CA LEU A 92 11.80 11.25 -8.42
C LEU A 92 12.20 10.84 -7.00
N ASP A 93 13.16 11.52 -6.40
CA ASP A 93 13.56 11.26 -5.01
C ASP A 93 12.43 11.59 -4.02
N ALA A 94 11.68 12.68 -4.26
CA ALA A 94 10.52 13.02 -3.45
C ALA A 94 9.42 11.94 -3.53
N ILE A 95 9.14 11.43 -4.74
CA ILE A 95 8.21 10.31 -4.93
C ILE A 95 8.71 9.08 -4.19
N ARG A 96 9.99 8.69 -4.38
CA ARG A 96 10.60 7.55 -3.70
C ARG A 96 10.46 7.65 -2.19
N SER A 97 10.78 8.81 -1.61
CA SER A 97 10.65 9.05 -0.16
C SER A 97 9.20 8.95 0.31
N SER A 98 8.26 9.52 -0.45
CA SER A 98 6.82 9.45 -0.15
C SER A 98 6.29 8.01 -0.15
N ILE A 99 6.68 7.22 -1.15
CA ILE A 99 6.36 5.79 -1.24
C ILE A 99 6.89 5.03 -0.03
N GLY A 100 8.17 5.25 0.32
CA GLY A 100 8.80 4.60 1.46
C GLY A 100 8.04 4.86 2.76
N LYS A 101 7.72 6.13 3.03
CA LYS A 101 6.93 6.54 4.21
C LYS A 101 5.54 5.91 4.24
N LYS A 102 4.85 5.87 3.09
CA LYS A 102 3.52 5.28 3.00
C LYS A 102 3.56 3.77 3.25
N LEU A 103 4.52 3.05 2.65
CA LEU A 103 4.70 1.61 2.90
C LEU A 103 5.06 1.32 4.36
N GLU A 104 5.93 2.13 4.95
CA GLU A 104 6.32 1.99 6.36
C GLU A 104 5.11 2.15 7.29
N ALA A 105 4.37 3.25 7.16
CA ALA A 105 3.19 3.51 7.99
C ALA A 105 2.04 2.51 7.73
N ASP A 106 1.68 2.28 6.46
CA ASP A 106 0.48 1.51 6.15
C ASP A 106 0.67 0.00 6.23
N VAL A 107 1.85 -0.49 5.85
CA VAL A 107 2.14 -1.91 5.73
C VAL A 107 2.99 -2.36 6.89
N VAL A 108 4.12 -1.71 7.19
CA VAL A 108 5.02 -2.21 8.25
C VAL A 108 4.39 -2.03 9.63
N GLU A 109 3.97 -0.83 9.99
CA GLU A 109 3.33 -0.61 11.31
C GLU A 109 2.01 -1.38 11.43
N GLY A 110 1.21 -1.40 10.35
CA GLY A 110 -0.05 -2.15 10.31
C GLY A 110 0.15 -3.67 10.48
N THR A 111 1.13 -4.27 9.79
CA THR A 111 1.45 -5.70 9.93
C THR A 111 2.06 -6.00 11.29
N LEU A 112 2.95 -5.14 11.79
CA LEU A 112 3.55 -5.30 13.12
C LEU A 112 2.47 -5.27 14.20
N GLY A 113 1.58 -4.27 14.18
CA GLY A 113 0.47 -4.19 15.15
C GLY A 113 -0.48 -5.40 15.07
N ALA A 114 -0.74 -5.90 13.86
CA ALA A 114 -1.53 -7.12 13.67
C ALA A 114 -0.82 -8.36 14.22
N LEU A 115 0.49 -8.50 14.01
CA LEU A 115 1.31 -9.58 14.54
C LEU A 115 1.38 -9.49 16.06
N THR A 116 1.68 -8.32 16.62
CA THR A 116 1.65 -8.11 18.08
C THR A 116 0.30 -8.54 18.63
N THR A 117 -0.82 -8.02 18.12
CA THR A 117 -2.15 -8.40 18.62
C THR A 117 -2.45 -9.89 18.47
N ALA A 118 -2.07 -10.52 17.35
CA ALA A 118 -2.36 -11.92 17.09
C ALA A 118 -1.53 -12.88 17.95
N TYR A 119 -0.28 -12.49 18.24
CA TYR A 119 0.66 -13.32 19.00
C TYR A 119 0.73 -12.93 20.48
N THR A 120 0.27 -11.75 20.90
CA THR A 120 0.19 -11.32 22.31
C THR A 120 -0.41 -12.39 23.20
N PRO A 121 -1.51 -13.08 22.86
CA PRO A 121 -2.07 -14.15 23.71
C PRO A 121 -1.19 -15.41 23.84
N LEU A 122 -0.24 -15.62 22.92
CA LEU A 122 0.73 -16.72 22.98
C LEU A 122 1.93 -16.37 23.87
N TRP A 123 2.25 -15.08 23.98
CA TRP A 123 3.38 -14.55 24.75
C TRP A 123 2.97 -14.04 26.14
N ASP A 124 1.71 -13.62 26.32
CA ASP A 124 1.13 -13.37 27.62
C ASP A 124 1.02 -14.72 28.33
N GLU A 125 1.90 -14.94 29.30
CA GLU A 125 1.74 -16.05 30.21
C GLU A 125 0.31 -16.00 30.75
N VAL A 126 -0.47 -17.07 30.56
CA VAL A 126 -1.68 -17.27 31.35
C VAL A 126 -1.21 -17.21 32.79
N GLY A 127 -1.41 -16.05 33.43
CA GLY A 127 -0.84 -15.74 34.74
C GLY A 127 -1.19 -16.87 35.70
N ALA A 128 -0.31 -17.14 36.66
CA ALA A 128 -0.52 -18.22 37.63
C ALA A 128 -1.94 -18.21 38.22
N GLU A 129 -2.53 -17.02 38.42
CA GLU A 129 -3.93 -16.84 38.80
C GLU A 129 -4.95 -17.33 37.76
N ALA A 130 -4.82 -16.94 36.48
CA ALA A 130 -5.73 -17.40 35.43
C ALA A 130 -5.61 -18.93 35.21
N ARG A 131 -4.42 -19.50 35.41
CA ARG A 131 -4.19 -20.95 35.42
C ARG A 131 -4.85 -21.62 36.63
N ALA A 132 -4.72 -21.04 37.82
CA ALA A 132 -5.36 -21.53 39.05
C ALA A 132 -6.89 -21.47 38.96
N VAL A 133 -7.45 -20.37 38.45
CA VAL A 133 -8.90 -20.21 38.23
C VAL A 133 -9.42 -21.25 37.22
N ARG A 134 -8.69 -21.49 36.12
CA ARG A 134 -9.05 -22.56 35.17
C ARG A 134 -8.97 -23.95 35.81
N GLN A 135 -7.96 -24.24 36.63
CA GLN A 135 -7.86 -25.52 37.35
C GLN A 135 -9.02 -25.72 38.34
N GLN A 136 -9.45 -24.66 39.03
CA GLN A 136 -10.60 -24.73 39.95
C GLN A 136 -11.95 -24.89 39.22
N LEU A 137 -12.09 -24.30 38.03
CA LEU A 137 -13.33 -24.37 37.24
C LEU A 137 -13.43 -25.64 36.37
N ALA A 138 -12.30 -26.22 35.97
CA ALA A 138 -12.24 -27.43 35.14
C ALA A 138 -13.14 -28.60 35.63
N PRO A 139 -13.14 -28.99 36.93
CA PRO A 139 -14.00 -30.09 37.38
C PRO A 139 -15.49 -29.76 37.28
N LYS A 140 -15.89 -28.51 37.53
CA LYS A 140 -17.29 -28.05 37.44
C LYS A 140 -17.79 -28.00 36.00
N VAL A 141 -16.95 -27.50 35.09
CA VAL A 141 -17.28 -27.51 33.65
C VAL A 141 -17.40 -28.94 33.13
N ARG A 142 -16.51 -29.84 33.58
CA ARG A 142 -16.57 -31.26 33.21
C ARG A 142 -17.84 -31.96 33.70
N SER A 143 -18.32 -31.67 34.91
CA SER A 143 -19.56 -32.26 35.42
C SER A 143 -20.77 -31.77 34.64
N ILE A 144 -20.85 -30.48 34.32
CA ILE A 144 -21.93 -29.90 33.51
C ILE A 144 -21.93 -30.49 32.11
N LEU A 145 -20.76 -30.68 31.48
CA LEU A 145 -20.66 -31.31 30.16
C LEU A 145 -21.09 -32.78 30.19
N LEU A 146 -20.76 -33.52 31.24
CA LEU A 146 -21.22 -34.90 31.42
C LEU A 146 -22.73 -34.98 31.63
N GLU A 147 -23.30 -34.06 32.41
CA GLU A 147 -24.73 -33.96 32.64
C GLU A 147 -25.49 -33.61 31.36
N ALA A 148 -24.99 -32.62 30.60
CA ALA A 148 -25.52 -32.26 29.30
C ALA A 148 -25.43 -33.42 28.29
N ALA A 149 -24.29 -34.13 28.23
CA ALA A 149 -24.12 -35.29 27.36
C ALA A 149 -25.09 -36.43 27.74
N ASN A 150 -25.30 -36.66 29.03
CA ASN A 150 -26.26 -37.64 29.52
C ASN A 150 -27.71 -37.24 29.22
N ALA A 151 -28.07 -35.96 29.36
CA ALA A 151 -29.38 -35.44 28.98
C ALA A 151 -29.66 -35.60 27.48
N VAL A 152 -28.67 -35.31 26.63
CA VAL A 152 -28.76 -35.53 25.18
C VAL A 152 -28.91 -37.02 24.86
N ARG A 153 -28.22 -37.91 25.58
CA ARG A 153 -28.36 -39.37 25.40
C ARG A 153 -29.73 -39.86 25.82
N ARG A 154 -30.32 -39.32 26.90
CA ARG A 154 -31.70 -39.63 27.32
C ARG A 154 -32.70 -39.22 26.24
N LEU A 155 -32.58 -38.00 25.71
CA LEU A 155 -33.44 -37.51 24.62
C LEU A 155 -33.32 -38.36 23.34
N LYS A 156 -32.11 -38.84 23.02
CA LYS A 156 -31.89 -39.75 21.89
C LYS A 156 -32.36 -41.19 22.14
N GLY A 157 -32.28 -41.67 23.38
CA GLY A 157 -32.74 -43.00 23.77
C GLY A 157 -34.27 -43.12 23.88
N ASP A 158 -34.95 -42.05 24.32
CA ASP A 158 -36.42 -42.00 24.43
C ASP A 158 -37.13 -41.90 23.07
N SER A 159 -36.38 -41.59 22.01
CA SER A 159 -36.92 -41.51 20.64
C SER A 159 -36.98 -42.89 19.94
N GLY A 160 -36.58 -43.98 20.61
CA GLY A 160 -36.36 -45.30 19.99
C GLY A 160 -37.39 -46.40 20.27
N ASP A 161 -38.21 -46.32 21.33
CA ASP A 161 -39.04 -47.47 21.78
C ASP A 161 -40.56 -47.19 21.86
N ALA A 162 -41.06 -46.15 21.18
CA ALA A 162 -42.51 -45.86 21.09
C ALA A 162 -43.15 -46.24 19.74
N ALA A 163 -42.50 -47.08 18.93
CA ALA A 163 -43.02 -47.51 17.63
C ALA A 163 -42.87 -49.03 17.43
N GLY A 164 -43.58 -49.83 18.24
CA GLY A 164 -43.49 -51.28 18.10
C GLY A 164 -44.33 -52.13 19.04
N GLN A 165 -45.59 -51.77 19.31
CA GLN A 165 -46.59 -52.76 19.78
C GLN A 165 -48.02 -52.22 19.67
N GLY A 166 -48.84 -52.90 18.85
CA GLY A 166 -50.30 -52.80 18.94
C GLY A 166 -51.03 -52.46 17.63
N ARG A 167 -51.19 -53.45 16.75
CA ARG A 167 -52.49 -53.74 16.08
C ARG A 167 -52.39 -55.05 15.27
N ASP A 168 -52.58 -56.15 15.98
CA ASP A 168 -53.28 -57.31 15.41
C ASP A 168 -54.71 -57.26 15.96
N THR A 169 -55.67 -57.05 15.06
CA THR A 169 -57.07 -57.49 15.15
C THR A 169 -57.53 -57.80 13.74
#